data_AF-A0A2V4BRY2-F1
#
_entry.id   AF-A0A2V4BRY2-F1
#
_cell.length_a   1.000
_cell.length_b   1.000
_cell.length_c   1.000
_cell.angle_alpha   90.00
_cell.angle_beta   90.00
_cell.angle_gamma   90.00
#
_symmetry.space_group_name_H-M   'P 1'
#
loop_
_entity.id
_entity.type
_entity.pdbx_description
1 polymer ?
#
loop_
_entity_poly.entity_id
_entity_poly.type
_entity_poly.pdbx_seq_one_letter_code
_entity_poly.pdbx_strand_id
1 'polypeptide(L)'
;MEKIIPYILEVAVIIFSLSVFYIFKIYWPKYFESKATNQATKEDIGEITEIIEHIKSDLLQQNEFLKAHLLLTNQHQLDIKSAEREAIFDFNKRKSVWIYSLIRFSFFKYDLENYREINRLTYLEYQERQYEYDLAAAHLTLFMHDNEFTALKEELIAEVIELHKIVSSTTYSLFDAFIKAEMRLVIEKNNPSEQSKIRYEMIEELLSIQNKYKETTENQFEKVEALDIQMRDLLCNRLKILETATTGNLNRKDSDN
;
A
#
# COMPACT_ATOMS: atom_id res chain seq x y z
N MET A 1 -101.72 54.35 37.66
CA MET A 1 -100.70 53.39 37.15
C MET A 1 -99.43 54.08 36.64
N GLU A 2 -99.11 55.31 37.07
CA GLU A 2 -97.88 56.02 36.62
C GLU A 2 -96.69 55.91 37.59
N LYS A 3 -96.91 55.49 38.86
CA LYS A 3 -95.84 55.43 39.88
C LYS A 3 -95.17 54.06 40.05
N ILE A 4 -95.66 53.00 39.39
CA ILE A 4 -95.14 51.63 39.55
C ILE A 4 -94.11 51.27 38.46
N ILE A 5 -94.28 51.83 37.26
CA ILE A 5 -93.39 51.65 36.11
C ILE A 5 -91.92 52.02 36.42
N PRO A 6 -91.60 53.15 37.09
CA PRO A 6 -90.20 53.48 37.42
C PRO A 6 -89.55 52.49 38.39
N TYR A 7 -90.28 51.97 39.38
CA TYR A 7 -89.74 50.96 40.32
C TYR A 7 -89.49 49.60 39.65
N ILE A 8 -90.34 49.19 38.71
CA ILE A 8 -90.12 47.96 37.93
C ILE A 8 -88.87 48.12 37.04
N LEU A 9 -88.66 49.31 36.47
CA LEU A 9 -87.48 49.64 35.68
C LEU A 9 -86.20 49.62 36.53
N GLU A 10 -86.21 50.21 37.74
CA GLU A 10 -85.07 50.17 38.66
C GLU A 10 -84.72 48.74 39.10
N VAL A 11 -85.72 47.92 39.45
CA VAL A 11 -85.50 46.50 39.81
C VAL A 11 -84.95 45.72 38.61
N ALA A 12 -85.46 45.97 37.41
CA ALA A 12 -84.93 45.35 36.19
C ALA A 12 -83.48 45.74 35.92
N VAL A 13 -83.10 47.01 36.15
CA VAL A 13 -81.71 47.49 36.04
C VAL A 13 -80.80 46.84 37.09
N ILE A 14 -81.29 46.66 38.33
CA ILE A 14 -80.55 45.97 39.40
C ILE A 14 -80.34 44.49 39.05
N ILE A 15 -81.38 43.80 38.57
CA ILE A 15 -81.28 42.38 38.15
C ILE A 15 -80.35 42.25 36.94
N PHE A 16 -80.46 43.16 35.96
CA PHE A 16 -79.60 43.17 34.79
C PHE A 16 -78.13 43.41 35.18
N SER A 17 -77.85 44.38 36.05
CA SER A 17 -76.49 44.64 36.54
C SER A 17 -75.92 43.49 37.36
N LEU A 18 -76.71 42.84 38.22
CA LEU A 18 -76.33 41.62 38.94
C LEU A 18 -76.04 40.45 38.00
N SER A 19 -76.84 40.29 36.95
CA SER A 19 -76.66 39.24 35.94
C SER A 19 -75.38 39.46 35.13
N VAL A 20 -75.13 40.69 34.69
CA VAL A 20 -73.89 41.09 34.01
C VAL A 20 -72.68 40.88 34.94
N PHE A 21 -72.79 41.25 36.21
CA PHE A 21 -71.74 41.05 37.21
C PHE A 21 -71.41 39.55 37.41
N TYR A 22 -72.42 38.69 37.51
CA TYR A 22 -72.20 37.24 37.64
C TYR A 22 -71.57 36.62 36.40
N ILE A 23 -71.96 37.06 35.20
CA ILE A 23 -71.34 36.64 33.94
C ILE A 23 -69.86 37.06 33.91
N PHE A 24 -69.55 38.32 34.21
CA PHE A 24 -68.17 38.77 34.27
C PHE A 24 -67.36 37.98 35.32
N LYS A 25 -67.92 37.75 36.52
CA LYS A 25 -67.23 37.02 37.58
C LYS A 25 -66.87 35.58 37.20
N ILE A 26 -67.69 34.90 36.40
CA ILE A 26 -67.48 33.49 36.03
C ILE A 26 -66.63 33.35 34.76
N TYR A 27 -66.89 34.18 33.75
CA TYR A 27 -66.25 34.03 32.44
C TYR A 27 -64.89 34.73 32.34
N TRP A 28 -64.68 35.82 33.08
CA TRP A 28 -63.42 36.56 33.04
C TRP A 28 -62.23 35.73 33.54
N PRO A 29 -62.28 35.06 34.70
CA PRO A 29 -61.16 34.25 35.19
C PRO A 29 -60.84 33.09 34.23
N LYS A 30 -61.86 32.38 33.74
CA LYS A 30 -61.69 31.29 32.77
C LYS A 30 -61.05 31.73 31.46
N TYR A 31 -61.39 32.93 30.98
CA TYR A 31 -60.77 33.49 29.78
C TYR A 31 -59.28 33.81 29.99
N PHE A 32 -58.91 34.41 31.12
CA PHE A 32 -57.51 34.68 31.47
C PHE A 32 -56.72 33.40 31.70
N GLU A 33 -57.31 32.41 32.36
CA GLU A 33 -56.69 31.10 32.59
C GLU A 33 -56.41 30.38 31.28
N SER A 34 -57.40 30.31 30.37
CA SER A 34 -57.23 29.72 29.03
C SER A 34 -56.22 30.49 28.16
N LYS A 35 -56.21 31.82 28.25
CA LYS A 35 -55.23 32.65 27.53
C LYS A 35 -53.81 32.43 28.07
N ALA A 36 -53.65 32.32 29.38
CA ALA A 36 -52.38 32.02 30.02
C ALA A 36 -51.89 30.61 29.68
N THR A 37 -52.77 29.60 29.67
CA THR A 37 -52.40 28.23 29.23
C THR A 37 -51.97 28.23 27.77
N ASN A 38 -52.72 28.87 26.88
CA ASN A 38 -52.35 28.96 25.47
C ASN A 38 -51.03 29.71 25.23
N GLN A 39 -50.69 30.68 26.09
CA GLN A 39 -49.40 31.37 26.03
C GLN A 39 -48.25 30.46 26.50
N ALA A 40 -48.41 29.79 27.64
CA ALA A 40 -47.44 28.81 28.13
C ALA A 40 -47.20 27.69 27.11
N THR A 41 -48.26 27.12 26.52
CA THR A 41 -48.13 26.10 25.47
C THR A 41 -47.39 26.62 24.22
N LYS A 42 -47.55 27.90 23.86
CA LYS A 42 -46.80 28.49 22.74
C LYS A 42 -45.30 28.64 23.07
N GLU A 43 -44.97 29.02 24.29
CA GLU A 43 -43.57 29.10 24.76
C GLU A 43 -42.94 27.70 24.79
N ASP A 44 -43.64 26.71 25.34
CA ASP A 44 -43.18 25.30 25.37
C ASP A 44 -42.90 24.77 23.95
N ILE A 45 -43.79 25.04 22.98
CA ILE A 45 -43.58 24.64 21.57
C ILE A 45 -42.36 25.35 20.97
N GLY A 46 -42.14 26.63 21.31
CA GLY A 46 -40.98 27.40 20.87
C GLY A 46 -39.67 26.78 21.38
N GLU A 47 -39.60 26.49 22.68
CA GLU A 47 -38.44 25.88 23.32
C GLU A 47 -38.15 24.47 22.76
N ILE A 48 -39.19 23.65 22.57
CA ILE A 48 -39.05 22.33 21.92
C ILE A 48 -38.50 22.48 20.50
N THR A 49 -38.97 23.48 19.74
CA THR A 49 -38.52 23.71 18.35
C THR A 49 -37.04 24.10 18.32
N GLU A 50 -36.60 24.98 19.23
CA GLU A 50 -35.19 25.36 19.36
C GLU A 50 -34.31 24.17 19.72
N ILE A 51 -34.75 23.32 20.67
CA ILE A 51 -34.05 22.08 21.01
C ILE A 51 -33.93 21.15 19.80
N ILE A 52 -35.01 21.00 19.01
CA ILE A 52 -35.00 20.16 17.81
C ILE A 52 -34.02 20.69 16.75
N GLU A 53 -34.03 22.00 16.49
CA GLU A 53 -33.09 22.60 15.53
C GLU A 53 -31.63 22.51 16.01
N HIS A 54 -31.38 22.66 17.32
CA HIS A 54 -30.07 22.43 17.90
C HIS A 54 -29.62 20.97 17.72
N ILE A 55 -30.47 19.99 18.07
CA ILE A 55 -30.18 18.57 17.88
C ILE A 55 -29.89 18.27 16.41
N LYS A 56 -30.67 18.83 15.49
CA LYS A 56 -30.49 18.65 14.05
C LYS A 56 -29.17 19.25 13.56
N SER A 57 -28.82 20.44 14.04
CA SER A 57 -27.54 21.08 13.74
C SER A 57 -26.36 20.26 14.27
N ASP A 58 -26.43 19.77 15.51
CA ASP A 58 -25.43 18.89 16.11
C ASP A 58 -25.27 17.59 15.33
N LEU A 59 -26.38 16.95 14.95
CA LEU A 59 -26.37 15.73 14.14
C LEU A 59 -25.75 15.98 12.77
N LEU A 60 -26.04 17.12 12.11
CA LEU A 60 -25.41 17.49 10.85
C LEU A 60 -23.90 17.66 11.01
N GLN A 61 -23.47 18.39 12.03
CA GLN A 61 -22.05 18.60 12.31
C GLN A 61 -21.32 17.29 12.61
N GLN A 62 -21.91 16.42 13.43
CA GLN A 62 -21.35 15.09 13.73
C GLN A 62 -21.28 14.21 12.48
N ASN A 63 -22.28 14.29 11.60
CA ASN A 63 -22.31 13.54 10.35
C ASN A 63 -21.21 14.01 9.38
N GLU A 64 -21.02 15.32 9.24
CA GLU A 64 -19.94 15.90 8.43
C GLU A 64 -18.57 15.52 8.97
N PHE A 65 -18.37 15.60 10.30
CA PHE A 65 -17.14 15.18 10.95
C PHE A 65 -16.85 13.70 10.72
N LEU A 66 -17.85 12.83 10.90
CA LEU A 66 -17.71 11.39 10.71
C LEU A 66 -17.38 11.05 9.25
N LYS A 67 -18.02 11.72 8.29
CA LYS A 67 -17.72 11.59 6.85
C LYS A 67 -16.28 11.99 6.54
N ALA A 68 -15.82 13.12 7.07
CA ALA A 68 -14.46 13.60 6.87
C ALA A 68 -13.42 12.62 7.46
N HIS A 69 -13.68 12.12 8.68
CA HIS A 69 -12.82 11.15 9.34
C HIS A 69 -12.76 9.81 8.58
N LEU A 70 -13.90 9.30 8.13
CA LEU A 70 -13.97 8.09 7.30
C LEU A 70 -13.24 8.27 5.97
N LEU A 71 -13.38 9.43 5.33
CA LEU A 71 -12.68 9.72 4.09
C LEU A 71 -11.16 9.70 4.29
N LEU A 72 -10.67 10.39 5.33
CA LEU A 72 -9.24 10.45 5.66
C LEU A 72 -8.69 9.05 5.96
N THR A 73 -9.41 8.26 6.76
CA THR A 73 -9.00 6.90 7.13
C THR A 73 -8.95 5.99 5.91
N ASN A 74 -9.96 6.06 5.04
CA ASN A 74 -9.99 5.29 3.79
C ASN A 74 -8.85 5.69 2.86
N GLN A 75 -8.59 6.99 2.69
CA GLN A 75 -7.49 7.47 1.85
C GLN A 75 -6.15 6.94 2.37
N HIS A 76 -5.90 7.07 3.68
CA HIS A 76 -4.67 6.57 4.28
C HIS A 76 -4.47 5.06 4.11
N GLN A 77 -5.55 4.27 4.24
CA GLN A 77 -5.51 2.83 3.98
C GLN A 77 -5.21 2.50 2.52
N LEU A 78 -5.76 3.27 1.58
CA LEU A 78 -5.47 3.11 0.15
C LEU A 78 -4.01 3.45 -0.16
N ASP A 79 -3.48 4.52 0.44
CA ASP A 79 -2.09 4.94 0.25
C ASP A 79 -1.11 3.87 0.76
N ILE A 80 -1.35 3.31 1.95
CA ILE A 80 -0.53 2.20 2.49
C ILE A 80 -0.59 0.98 1.57
N LYS A 81 -1.77 0.58 1.11
CA LYS A 81 -1.92 -0.56 0.19
C LYS A 81 -1.21 -0.33 -1.14
N SER A 82 -1.25 0.91 -1.64
CA SER A 82 -0.55 1.30 -2.86
C SER A 82 0.96 1.23 -2.68
N ALA A 83 1.47 1.74 -1.55
CA ALA A 83 2.90 1.67 -1.22
C ALA A 83 3.38 0.22 -1.07
N GLU A 84 2.58 -0.63 -0.41
CA GLU A 84 2.88 -2.07 -0.30
C GLU A 84 2.91 -2.75 -1.67
N ARG A 85 1.93 -2.49 -2.54
CA ARG A 85 1.89 -3.01 -3.91
C ARG A 85 3.14 -2.61 -4.70
N GLU A 86 3.55 -1.34 -4.59
CA GLU A 86 4.75 -0.83 -5.24
C GLU A 86 6.01 -1.54 -4.72
N ALA A 87 6.13 -1.71 -3.41
CA ALA A 87 7.25 -2.43 -2.79
C ALA A 87 7.34 -3.89 -3.27
N ILE A 88 6.21 -4.59 -3.40
CA ILE A 88 6.15 -5.96 -3.95
C ILE A 88 6.67 -6.00 -5.40
N PHE A 89 6.23 -5.06 -6.24
CA PHE A 89 6.67 -5.01 -7.64
C PHE A 89 8.15 -4.67 -7.76
N ASP A 90 8.66 -3.70 -7.00
CA ASP A 90 10.06 -3.32 -7.03
C ASP A 90 10.95 -4.46 -6.53
N PHE A 91 10.59 -5.10 -5.41
CA PHE A 91 11.29 -6.30 -4.92
C PHE A 91 11.39 -7.39 -5.99
N ASN A 92 10.26 -7.76 -6.59
CA ASN A 92 10.26 -8.81 -7.62
C ASN A 92 11.12 -8.41 -8.83
N LYS A 93 11.03 -7.15 -9.26
CA LYS A 93 11.82 -6.62 -10.38
C LYS A 93 13.31 -6.66 -10.08
N ARG A 94 13.76 -6.11 -8.95
CA ARG A 94 15.19 -6.03 -8.59
C ARG A 94 15.79 -7.42 -8.37
N LYS A 95 15.05 -8.31 -7.69
CA LYS A 95 15.39 -9.74 -7.58
C LYS A 95 15.63 -10.37 -8.95
N SER A 96 14.67 -10.24 -9.86
CA SER A 96 14.77 -10.85 -11.19
C SER A 96 15.93 -10.26 -12.00
N VAL A 97 16.16 -8.95 -11.93
CA VAL A 97 17.33 -8.31 -12.57
C VAL A 97 18.62 -8.91 -12.04
N TRP A 98 18.76 -9.08 -10.73
CA TRP A 98 19.95 -9.69 -10.13
C TRP A 98 20.15 -11.13 -10.59
N ILE A 99 19.15 -11.99 -10.46
CA ILE A 99 19.19 -13.40 -10.88
C ILE A 99 19.56 -13.52 -12.37
N TYR A 100 18.86 -12.78 -13.24
CA TYR A 100 19.11 -12.87 -14.68
C TYR A 100 20.44 -12.26 -15.10
N SER A 101 20.99 -11.30 -14.36
CA SER A 101 22.34 -10.78 -14.63
C SER A 101 23.43 -11.83 -14.45
N LEU A 102 23.24 -12.76 -13.50
CA LEU A 102 24.17 -13.85 -13.24
C LEU A 102 24.08 -14.94 -14.33
N ILE A 103 22.87 -15.36 -14.69
CA ILE A 103 22.65 -16.45 -15.67
C ILE A 103 23.03 -16.02 -17.08
N ARG A 104 22.77 -14.75 -17.44
CA ARG A 104 23.06 -14.22 -18.77
C ARG A 104 24.52 -13.81 -18.93
N PHE A 105 25.35 -14.02 -17.91
CA PHE A 105 26.79 -13.79 -18.05
C PHE A 105 27.36 -14.66 -19.17
N SER A 106 28.02 -14.01 -20.11
CA SER A 106 28.67 -14.64 -21.26
C SER A 106 30.08 -14.12 -21.38
N PHE A 107 31.02 -15.04 -21.46
CA PHE A 107 32.44 -14.73 -21.63
C PHE A 107 32.91 -14.78 -23.08
N PHE A 108 32.02 -15.11 -24.04
CA PHE A 108 32.35 -15.14 -25.48
C PHE A 108 32.79 -13.79 -26.05
N LYS A 109 32.46 -12.70 -25.37
CA LYS A 109 32.84 -11.34 -25.78
C LYS A 109 34.29 -10.98 -25.43
N TYR A 110 34.99 -11.85 -24.70
CA TYR A 110 36.33 -11.57 -24.21
C TYR A 110 37.42 -12.35 -24.92
N ASP A 111 38.53 -11.68 -25.18
CA ASP A 111 39.73 -12.20 -25.80
C ASP A 111 41.00 -11.54 -25.20
N LEU A 112 42.16 -11.82 -25.78
CA LEU A 112 43.44 -11.27 -25.32
C LEU A 112 43.53 -9.73 -25.38
N GLU A 113 42.69 -9.06 -26.17
CA GLU A 113 42.70 -7.61 -26.31
C GLU A 113 41.89 -6.92 -25.21
N ASN A 114 40.84 -7.56 -24.70
CA ASN A 114 39.86 -6.93 -23.80
C ASN A 114 39.59 -7.69 -22.49
N TYR A 115 40.27 -8.81 -22.21
CA TYR A 115 40.01 -9.63 -21.01
C TYR A 115 40.12 -8.86 -19.68
N ARG A 116 40.85 -7.74 -19.64
CA ARG A 116 40.98 -6.90 -18.44
C ARG A 116 39.64 -6.28 -18.01
N GLU A 117 38.70 -6.13 -18.94
CA GLU A 117 37.36 -5.63 -18.66
C GLU A 117 36.50 -6.61 -17.89
N ILE A 118 36.80 -7.92 -17.98
CA ILE A 118 36.09 -9.01 -17.30
C ILE A 118 35.90 -8.67 -15.81
N ASN A 119 37.00 -8.44 -15.09
CA ASN A 119 36.93 -8.20 -13.65
C ASN A 119 36.27 -6.86 -13.30
N ARG A 120 36.50 -5.82 -14.12
CA ARG A 120 35.99 -4.48 -13.83
C ARG A 120 34.48 -4.40 -13.98
N LEU A 121 33.95 -4.89 -15.08
CA LEU A 121 32.52 -4.79 -15.40
C LEU A 121 31.71 -5.77 -14.56
N THR A 122 32.17 -7.02 -14.46
CA THR A 122 31.47 -8.08 -13.74
C THR A 122 31.37 -7.79 -12.25
N TYR A 123 32.45 -7.30 -11.61
CA TYR A 123 32.42 -6.99 -10.18
C TYR A 123 31.49 -5.82 -9.86
N LEU A 124 31.62 -4.70 -10.58
CA LEU A 124 30.83 -3.49 -10.32
C LEU A 124 29.34 -3.72 -10.58
N GLU A 125 29.01 -4.36 -11.70
CA GLU A 125 27.61 -4.61 -12.08
C GLU A 125 26.91 -5.52 -11.07
N TYR A 126 27.55 -6.60 -10.61
CA TYR A 126 26.89 -7.51 -9.66
C TYR A 126 26.73 -6.92 -8.27
N GLN A 127 27.71 -6.16 -7.78
CA GLN A 127 27.59 -5.46 -6.51
C GLN A 127 26.47 -4.41 -6.55
N GLU A 128 26.35 -3.69 -7.66
CA GLU A 128 25.26 -2.74 -7.87
C GLU A 128 23.90 -3.45 -7.86
N ARG A 129 23.74 -4.56 -8.61
CA ARG A 129 22.46 -5.30 -8.64
C ARG A 129 22.08 -5.90 -7.29
N GLN A 130 23.05 -6.44 -6.56
CA GLN A 130 22.82 -6.95 -5.22
C GLN A 130 22.38 -5.83 -4.28
N TYR A 131 23.06 -4.68 -4.29
CA TYR A 131 22.69 -3.52 -3.49
C TYR A 131 21.28 -3.01 -3.82
N GLU A 132 20.92 -2.91 -5.11
CA GLU A 132 19.57 -2.53 -5.54
C GLU A 132 18.51 -3.51 -5.03
N TYR A 133 18.82 -4.81 -5.03
CA TYR A 133 17.95 -5.83 -4.45
C TYR A 133 17.81 -5.67 -2.93
N ASP A 134 18.91 -5.46 -2.20
CA ASP A 134 18.91 -5.31 -0.75
C ASP A 134 18.05 -4.12 -0.30
N LEU A 135 18.11 -3.01 -1.03
CA LEU A 135 17.24 -1.85 -0.81
C LEU A 135 15.76 -2.19 -1.01
N ALA A 136 15.42 -2.87 -2.10
CA ALA A 136 14.04 -3.26 -2.39
C ALA A 136 13.52 -4.29 -1.36
N ALA A 137 14.36 -5.21 -0.91
CA ALA A 137 14.05 -6.16 0.15
C ALA A 137 13.82 -5.49 1.51
N ALA A 138 14.67 -4.52 1.87
CA ALA A 138 14.51 -3.72 3.08
C ALA A 138 13.20 -2.91 3.05
N HIS A 139 12.87 -2.32 1.89
CA HIS A 139 11.63 -1.59 1.70
C HIS A 139 10.41 -2.50 1.86
N LEU A 140 10.40 -3.67 1.20
CA LEU A 140 9.29 -4.63 1.32
C LEU A 140 9.11 -5.15 2.75
N THR A 141 10.19 -5.27 3.52
CA THR A 141 10.16 -5.73 4.92
C THR A 141 9.33 -4.79 5.83
N LEU A 142 9.14 -3.51 5.45
CA LEU A 142 8.26 -2.59 6.17
C LEU A 142 6.78 -3.02 6.12
N PHE A 143 6.40 -3.78 5.10
CA PHE A 143 5.02 -4.23 4.87
C PHE A 143 4.85 -5.73 5.09
N MET A 144 5.86 -6.53 4.73
CA MET A 144 5.84 -8.00 4.80
C MET A 144 6.98 -8.50 5.68
N HIS A 145 6.64 -9.04 6.85
CA HIS A 145 7.60 -9.53 7.85
C HIS A 145 7.11 -10.82 8.52
N ASP A 146 6.21 -11.56 7.86
CA ASP A 146 5.83 -12.88 8.33
C ASP A 146 6.99 -13.88 8.18
N ASN A 147 6.96 -14.93 8.99
CA ASN A 147 8.05 -15.92 9.06
C ASN A 147 8.21 -16.69 7.75
N GLU A 148 7.12 -16.91 7.00
CA GLU A 148 7.13 -17.63 5.74
C GLU A 148 7.89 -16.83 4.68
N PHE A 149 7.53 -15.55 4.49
CA PHE A 149 8.24 -14.65 3.60
C PHE A 149 9.72 -14.51 3.98
N THR A 150 10.00 -14.32 5.26
CA THR A 150 11.37 -14.09 5.75
C THR A 150 12.26 -15.30 5.50
N ALA A 151 11.80 -16.50 5.85
CA ALA A 151 12.55 -17.73 5.63
C ALA A 151 12.79 -17.99 4.14
N LEU A 152 11.74 -17.87 3.31
CA LEU A 152 11.86 -18.11 1.87
C LEU A 152 12.80 -17.08 1.20
N LYS A 153 12.76 -15.82 1.65
CA LYS A 153 13.68 -14.77 1.19
C LYS A 153 15.13 -15.14 1.52
N GLU A 154 15.40 -15.56 2.75
CA GLU A 154 16.76 -15.93 3.18
C GLU A 154 17.29 -17.14 2.42
N GLU A 155 16.47 -18.18 2.23
CA GLU A 155 16.82 -19.36 1.43
C GLU A 155 17.11 -18.99 -0.02
N LEU A 156 16.25 -18.17 -0.64
CA LEU A 156 16.45 -17.71 -2.01
C LEU A 156 17.74 -16.89 -2.15
N ILE A 157 18.00 -15.96 -1.23
CA ILE A 157 19.24 -15.16 -1.23
C ILE A 157 20.46 -16.08 -1.14
N ALA A 158 20.43 -17.09 -0.28
CA ALA A 158 21.55 -18.01 -0.12
C ALA A 158 21.88 -18.73 -1.44
N GLU A 159 20.87 -19.24 -2.15
CA GLU A 159 21.09 -19.92 -3.43
C GLU A 159 21.54 -18.97 -4.54
N VAL A 160 21.07 -17.71 -4.53
CA VAL A 160 21.55 -16.67 -5.47
C VAL A 160 23.00 -16.26 -5.18
N ILE A 161 23.40 -16.22 -3.91
CA ILE A 161 24.79 -15.97 -3.52
C ILE A 161 25.68 -17.12 -4.00
N GLU A 162 25.25 -18.38 -3.89
CA GLU A 162 26.00 -19.51 -4.44
C GLU A 162 26.14 -19.41 -5.97
N LEU A 163 25.09 -19.00 -6.67
CA LEU A 163 25.16 -18.72 -8.10
C LEU A 163 26.17 -17.61 -8.42
N HIS A 164 26.18 -16.52 -7.64
CA HIS A 164 27.17 -15.45 -7.78
C HIS A 164 28.60 -16.00 -7.61
N LYS A 165 28.86 -16.81 -6.59
CA LYS A 165 30.18 -17.42 -6.35
C LYS A 165 30.66 -18.23 -7.56
N ILE A 166 29.78 -19.01 -8.19
CA ILE A 166 30.10 -19.77 -9.40
C ILE A 166 30.56 -18.81 -10.51
N VAL A 167 29.78 -17.76 -10.79
CA VAL A 167 30.12 -16.77 -11.81
C VAL A 167 31.46 -16.11 -11.49
N SER A 168 31.67 -15.58 -10.28
CA SER A 168 32.93 -14.94 -9.89
C SER A 168 34.13 -15.88 -9.99
N SER A 169 34.02 -17.13 -9.54
CA SER A 169 35.11 -18.11 -9.65
C SER A 169 35.49 -18.41 -11.10
N THR A 170 34.50 -18.44 -11.99
CA THR A 170 34.68 -18.63 -13.43
C THR A 170 35.34 -17.41 -14.05
N THR A 171 34.87 -16.20 -13.73
CA THR A 171 35.46 -14.92 -14.12
C THR A 171 36.95 -14.85 -13.76
N TYR A 172 37.33 -15.25 -12.53
CA TYR A 172 38.72 -15.32 -12.11
C TYR A 172 39.54 -16.34 -12.91
N SER A 173 38.98 -17.53 -13.16
CA SER A 173 39.65 -18.58 -13.92
C SER A 173 39.91 -18.15 -15.37
N LEU A 174 38.94 -17.48 -16.00
CA LEU A 174 39.09 -16.91 -17.34
C LEU A 174 40.18 -15.85 -17.37
N PHE A 175 40.15 -14.92 -16.42
CA PHE A 175 41.14 -13.85 -16.32
C PHE A 175 42.56 -14.41 -16.14
N ASP A 176 42.73 -15.43 -15.30
CA ASP A 176 44.01 -16.13 -15.09
C ASP A 176 44.51 -16.83 -16.37
N ALA A 177 43.63 -17.53 -17.10
CA ALA A 177 43.98 -18.16 -18.38
C ALA A 177 44.47 -17.13 -19.41
N PHE A 178 43.79 -15.99 -19.54
CA PHE A 178 44.21 -14.91 -20.43
C PHE A 178 45.55 -14.29 -20.03
N ILE A 179 45.78 -14.02 -18.73
CA ILE A 179 47.05 -13.48 -18.24
C ILE A 179 48.20 -14.44 -18.55
N LYS A 180 48.04 -15.73 -18.24
CA LYS A 180 49.05 -16.75 -18.50
C LYS A 180 49.42 -16.79 -19.98
N ALA A 181 48.41 -16.75 -20.86
CA ALA A 181 48.63 -16.72 -22.30
C ALA A 181 49.34 -15.44 -22.76
N GLU A 182 48.90 -14.26 -22.31
CA GLU A 182 49.54 -12.97 -22.63
C GLU A 182 51.02 -12.96 -22.23
N MET A 183 51.34 -13.37 -21.00
CA MET A 183 52.72 -13.44 -20.51
C MET A 183 53.60 -14.35 -21.36
N ARG A 184 53.10 -15.55 -21.71
CA ARG A 184 53.83 -16.51 -22.56
C ARG A 184 54.04 -15.98 -23.98
N LEU A 185 53.03 -15.32 -24.55
CA LEU A 185 53.12 -14.70 -25.89
C LEU A 185 54.17 -13.59 -25.95
N VAL A 186 54.32 -12.82 -24.87
CA VAL A 186 55.37 -11.78 -24.76
C VAL A 186 56.77 -12.40 -24.72
N ILE A 187 56.95 -13.51 -24.00
CA ILE A 187 58.22 -14.24 -23.92
C ILE A 187 58.59 -14.83 -25.28
N GLU A 188 57.63 -15.51 -25.93
CA GLU A 188 57.83 -16.20 -27.21
C GLU A 188 57.56 -15.32 -28.45
N LYS A 189 57.70 -14.00 -28.32
CA LYS A 189 57.32 -13.02 -29.37
C LYS A 189 57.98 -13.22 -30.74
N ASN A 190 59.12 -13.91 -30.77
CA ASN A 190 59.90 -14.17 -32.00
C ASN A 190 59.75 -15.62 -32.51
N ASN A 191 58.91 -16.44 -31.87
CA ASN A 191 58.73 -17.85 -32.21
C ASN A 191 57.27 -18.13 -32.60
N PRO A 192 56.91 -18.01 -33.90
CA PRO A 192 55.54 -18.19 -34.36
C PRO A 192 54.94 -19.57 -34.02
N SER A 193 55.76 -20.63 -34.04
CA SER A 193 55.32 -21.99 -33.73
C SER A 193 54.85 -22.09 -32.27
N GLU A 194 55.63 -21.54 -31.33
CA GLU A 194 55.25 -21.55 -29.91
C GLU A 194 54.06 -20.61 -29.65
N GLN A 195 53.95 -19.47 -30.33
CA GLN A 195 52.76 -18.61 -30.21
C GLN A 195 51.48 -19.32 -30.64
N SER A 196 51.50 -20.06 -31.74
CA SER A 196 50.35 -20.87 -32.18
C SER A 196 49.97 -21.92 -31.13
N LYS A 197 50.97 -22.58 -30.54
CA LYS A 197 50.75 -23.57 -29.47
C LYS A 197 50.14 -22.94 -28.21
N ILE A 198 50.66 -21.80 -27.76
CA ILE A 198 50.12 -21.06 -26.61
C ILE A 198 48.64 -20.69 -26.84
N ARG A 199 48.29 -20.20 -28.03
CA ARG A 199 46.91 -19.85 -28.36
C ARG A 199 45.99 -21.08 -28.36
N TYR A 200 46.47 -22.21 -28.89
CA TYR A 200 45.71 -23.47 -28.88
C TYR A 200 45.47 -23.97 -27.44
N GLU A 201 46.51 -24.00 -26.61
CA GLU A 201 46.40 -24.39 -25.19
C GLU A 201 45.44 -23.48 -24.42
N MET A 202 45.49 -22.16 -24.66
CA MET A 202 44.55 -21.21 -24.06
C MET A 202 43.10 -21.52 -24.49
N ILE A 203 42.85 -21.79 -25.77
CA ILE A 203 41.50 -22.13 -26.25
C ILE A 203 40.97 -23.40 -25.57
N GLU A 204 41.80 -24.44 -25.46
CA GLU A 204 41.43 -25.69 -24.76
C GLU A 204 41.09 -25.44 -23.27
N GLU A 205 41.89 -24.61 -22.58
CA GLU A 205 41.64 -24.21 -21.20
C GLU A 205 40.32 -23.43 -21.07
N LEU A 206 40.07 -22.45 -21.95
CA LEU A 206 38.83 -21.67 -21.97
C LEU A 206 37.60 -22.55 -22.24
N LEU A 207 37.69 -23.52 -23.15
CA LEU A 207 36.61 -24.49 -23.41
C LEU A 207 36.32 -25.37 -22.20
N SER A 208 37.36 -25.80 -21.47
CA SER A 208 37.20 -26.55 -20.23
C SER A 208 36.48 -25.74 -19.15
N ILE A 209 36.91 -24.48 -18.93
CA ILE A 209 36.27 -23.55 -18.00
C ILE A 209 34.80 -23.32 -18.37
N GLN A 210 34.52 -23.13 -19.66
CA GLN A 210 33.18 -22.95 -20.20
C GLN A 210 32.25 -24.13 -19.90
N ASN A 211 32.71 -25.35 -20.18
CA ASN A 211 31.89 -26.55 -19.99
C ASN A 211 31.54 -26.73 -18.50
N LYS A 212 32.53 -26.53 -17.62
CA LYS A 212 32.32 -26.57 -16.17
C LYS A 212 31.37 -25.48 -15.69
N TYR A 213 31.52 -24.26 -16.19
CA TYR A 213 30.63 -23.15 -15.85
C TYR A 213 29.19 -23.45 -16.24
N LYS A 214 28.96 -23.97 -17.46
CA LYS A 214 27.62 -24.31 -17.95
C LYS A 214 26.96 -25.33 -17.01
N GLU A 215 27.62 -26.46 -16.76
CA GLU A 215 27.09 -27.52 -15.91
C GLU A 215 26.79 -27.04 -14.48
N THR A 216 27.73 -26.32 -13.86
CA THR A 216 27.57 -25.83 -12.48
C THR A 216 26.49 -24.76 -12.36
N THR A 217 26.40 -23.87 -13.34
CA THR A 217 25.39 -22.81 -13.39
C THR A 217 23.99 -23.34 -13.64
N GLU A 218 23.84 -24.33 -14.54
CA GLU A 218 22.54 -24.99 -14.80
C GLU A 218 22.01 -25.64 -13.52
N ASN A 219 22.82 -26.48 -12.87
CA ASN A 219 22.43 -27.16 -11.62
C ASN A 219 22.07 -26.19 -10.49
N GLN A 220 22.82 -25.10 -10.36
CA GLN A 220 22.55 -24.11 -9.32
C GLN A 220 21.33 -23.24 -9.65
N PHE A 221 21.12 -22.94 -10.92
CA PHE A 221 19.96 -22.17 -11.35
C PHE A 221 18.64 -22.93 -11.14
N GLU A 222 18.60 -24.24 -11.31
CA GLU A 222 17.40 -25.05 -11.01
C GLU A 222 16.91 -24.84 -9.57
N LYS A 223 17.83 -24.74 -8.60
CA LYS A 223 17.47 -24.47 -7.20
C LYS A 223 16.94 -23.06 -7.00
N VAL A 224 17.62 -22.07 -7.61
CA VAL A 224 17.18 -20.67 -7.58
C VAL A 224 15.80 -20.52 -8.21
N GLU A 225 15.54 -21.19 -9.33
CA GLU A 225 14.26 -21.16 -10.02
C GLU A 225 13.14 -21.78 -9.19
N ALA A 226 13.39 -22.91 -8.53
CA ALA A 226 12.42 -23.54 -7.64
C ALA A 226 12.00 -22.62 -6.48
N LEU A 227 12.94 -21.89 -5.88
CA LEU A 227 12.66 -20.90 -4.83
C LEU A 227 12.03 -19.62 -5.39
N ASP A 228 12.44 -19.17 -6.58
CA ASP A 228 11.86 -18.01 -7.26
C ASP A 228 10.38 -18.21 -7.60
N ILE A 229 10.00 -19.43 -8.03
CA ILE A 229 8.61 -19.82 -8.26
C ILE A 229 7.81 -19.68 -6.97
N GLN A 230 8.29 -20.26 -5.86
CA GLN A 230 7.62 -20.17 -4.56
C GLN A 230 7.47 -18.73 -4.09
N MET A 231 8.54 -17.93 -4.23
CA MET A 231 8.52 -16.51 -3.86
C MET A 231 7.50 -15.75 -4.71
N ARG A 232 7.45 -16.00 -6.02
CA ARG A 232 6.47 -15.38 -6.92
C ARG A 232 5.04 -15.76 -6.56
N ASP A 233 4.78 -17.00 -6.19
CA ASP A 233 3.45 -17.46 -5.78
C ASP A 233 3.02 -16.77 -4.47
N LEU A 234 3.93 -16.66 -3.50
CA LEU A 234 3.70 -15.93 -2.25
C LEU A 234 3.37 -14.45 -2.51
N LEU A 235 4.15 -13.76 -3.34
CA LEU A 235 3.90 -12.36 -3.71
C LEU A 235 2.57 -12.20 -4.47
N CYS A 236 2.26 -13.12 -5.40
CA CYS A 236 0.97 -13.12 -6.12
C CYS A 236 -0.22 -13.30 -5.17
N ASN A 237 -0.10 -14.20 -4.19
CA ASN A 237 -1.15 -14.40 -3.19
C ASN A 237 -1.34 -13.14 -2.34
N ARG A 238 -0.25 -12.47 -1.95
CA ARG A 238 -0.33 -11.20 -1.23
C ARG A 238 -1.02 -10.12 -2.05
N LEU A 239 -0.71 -10.00 -3.33
CA LEU A 239 -1.37 -9.04 -4.24
C LEU A 239 -2.88 -9.29 -4.34
N LYS A 240 -3.32 -10.56 -4.42
CA LYS A 240 -4.76 -10.91 -4.44
C LYS A 240 -5.47 -10.50 -3.14
N ILE A 241 -4.80 -10.63 -1.99
CA ILE A 241 -5.34 -10.18 -0.69
C ILE A 241 -5.53 -8.66 -0.69
N LEU A 242 -4.56 -7.91 -1.21
CA LEU A 242 -4.66 -6.45 -1.32
C LEU A 242 -5.82 -6.01 -2.23
N GLU A 243 -6.09 -6.74 -3.30
CA GLU A 243 -7.21 -6.47 -4.23
C GLU A 243 -8.58 -6.78 -3.61
N THR A 244 -8.74 -7.96 -2.99
CA THR A 244 -10.01 -8.39 -2.37
C THR A 244 -10.40 -7.54 -1.16
N ALA A 245 -9.40 -7.09 -0.38
CA ALA A 245 -9.62 -6.14 0.71
C ALA A 245 -10.03 -4.73 0.21
N THR A 246 -9.93 -4.45 -1.09
CA THR A 246 -10.27 -3.15 -1.69
C THR A 246 -11.68 -3.15 -2.28
N THR A 247 -12.14 -4.29 -2.82
CA THR A 247 -13.53 -4.48 -3.30
C THR A 247 -14.56 -4.60 -2.17
N GLY A 248 -14.19 -5.16 -1.02
CA GLY A 248 -15.08 -5.24 0.15
C GLY A 248 -15.51 -3.88 0.74
N ASN A 249 -14.67 -2.84 0.58
CA ASN A 249 -14.98 -1.48 1.04
C ASN A 249 -15.80 -0.67 0.02
N LEU A 250 -15.80 -1.06 -1.26
CA LEU A 250 -16.61 -0.40 -2.30
C LEU A 250 -18.07 -0.90 -2.27
N ASN A 251 -18.30 -2.20 -2.07
CA ASN A 251 -19.66 -2.76 -2.04
C ASN A 251 -20.49 -2.34 -0.81
N ARG A 252 -19.87 -1.75 0.22
CA ARG A 252 -20.58 -1.15 1.36
C ARG A 252 -21.12 0.25 1.08
N LYS A 253 -20.63 0.93 0.02
CA LYS A 253 -21.15 2.25 -0.38
C LYS A 253 -22.46 2.17 -1.17
N ASP A 254 -22.79 1.02 -1.75
CA ASP A 254 -23.96 0.87 -2.63
C ASP A 254 -25.17 0.21 -1.95
N SER A 255 -25.04 -0.22 -0.68
CA SER A 255 -26.13 -0.83 0.09
C SER A 255 -26.97 0.15 0.92
N ASP A 256 -26.56 1.43 0.97
CA ASP A 256 -27.21 2.47 1.79
C ASP A 256 -27.90 3.56 0.94
N ASN A 257 -28.24 3.27 -0.32
CA ASN A 257 -29.11 4.12 -1.17
C ASN A 257 -30.47 3.47 -1.41
#